data_AF-A0A1G1LRR4-F1
#
_entry.id   AF-A0A1G1LRR4-F1
#
_cell.length_a   1.000
_cell.length_b   1.000
_cell.length_c   1.000
_cell.angle_alpha   90.00
_cell.angle_beta   90.00
_cell.angle_gamma   90.00
#
_symmetry.space_group_name_H-M   'P 1'
#
loop_
_entity.id
_entity.type
_entity.pdbx_description
1 polymer ?
#
loop_
_entity_poly.entity_id
_entity_poly.type
_entity_poly.pdbx_seq_one_letter_code
_entity_poly.pdbx_strand_id
1 'polypeptide(L)'
;MVADFCEFSLDNRFLPFMKNKYVLDEVKKIIRSVTPRFKIIIDDLQQPYEINARHPFVKQYLQTAKRMKQKTRIKASEGATVITFFKRHNIPAFATGYGSSGTAHTTDEYVSINNLYKGSQLLEQYLKDYDGRY
;
A
#
# COMPACT_ATOMS: atom_id res chain seq x y z
N MET A 1 -36.73 18.20 17.89
CA MET A 1 -35.81 17.25 18.56
C MET A 1 -34.39 17.71 18.32
N VAL A 2 -33.52 17.59 19.32
CA VAL A 2 -32.08 17.87 19.22
C VAL A 2 -31.34 16.52 19.24
N ALA A 3 -30.36 16.32 18.36
CA ALA A 3 -29.62 15.06 18.29
C ALA A 3 -28.76 14.86 19.56
N ASP A 4 -28.89 13.69 20.19
CA ASP A 4 -28.18 13.27 21.40
C ASP A 4 -27.13 12.18 21.15
N PHE A 5 -27.07 11.65 19.93
CA PHE A 5 -26.13 10.61 19.48
C PHE A 5 -25.57 10.93 18.09
N CYS A 6 -24.29 10.61 17.90
CA CYS A 6 -23.60 10.70 16.62
C CYS A 6 -22.60 9.55 16.51
N GLU A 7 -22.51 8.95 15.33
CA GLU A 7 -21.52 7.94 14.97
C GLU A 7 -20.85 8.34 13.65
N PHE A 8 -19.56 8.05 13.53
CA PHE A 8 -18.82 8.22 12.29
C PHE A 8 -17.64 7.24 12.23
N SER A 9 -17.16 6.99 11.01
CA SER A 9 -15.99 6.16 10.74
C SER A 9 -14.79 7.02 10.35
N LEU A 10 -13.60 6.56 10.73
CA LEU A 10 -12.33 7.20 10.41
C LEU A 10 -11.35 6.15 9.87
N ASP A 11 -10.97 6.27 8.59
CA ASP A 11 -9.79 5.58 8.02
C ASP A 11 -8.57 6.47 8.24
N ASN A 12 -7.58 5.98 8.98
CA ASN A 12 -6.32 6.68 9.19
C ASN A 12 -5.14 5.79 8.81
N ARG A 13 -4.23 6.36 8.00
CA ARG A 13 -3.03 5.68 7.52
C ARG A 13 -1.80 6.32 8.15
N PHE A 14 -0.86 5.46 8.56
CA PHE A 14 0.36 5.88 9.23
C PHE A 14 1.60 5.24 8.61
N LEU A 15 2.73 5.92 8.76
CA LEU A 15 3.99 5.58 8.09
C LEU A 15 4.80 4.52 8.87
N PRO A 16 5.73 3.80 8.23
CA PRO A 16 6.55 2.75 8.86
C PRO A 16 7.24 3.12 10.17
N PHE A 17 7.62 4.39 10.35
CA PHE A 17 8.27 4.91 11.56
C PHE A 17 7.29 5.32 12.67
N MET A 18 6.00 5.39 12.37
CA MET A 18 4.96 5.75 13.33
C MET A 18 4.45 4.52 14.08
N LYS A 19 4.18 4.66 15.37
CA LYS A 19 3.51 3.61 16.15
C LYS A 19 2.01 3.86 16.13
N ASN A 20 1.23 2.83 15.82
CA ASN A 20 -0.24 2.86 15.86
C ASN A 20 -0.80 3.35 17.22
N LYS A 21 -0.11 3.04 18.33
CA LYS A 21 -0.48 3.53 19.66
C LYS A 21 -0.50 5.06 19.72
N TYR A 22 0.50 5.74 19.16
CA TYR A 22 0.56 7.20 19.19
C TYR A 22 -0.57 7.84 18.37
N VAL A 23 -0.90 7.25 17.22
CA VAL A 23 -2.04 7.69 16.41
C VAL A 23 -3.34 7.56 17.21
N LEU A 24 -3.57 6.41 17.83
CA LEU A 24 -4.78 6.16 18.62
C LEU A 24 -4.87 7.06 19.85
N ASP A 25 -3.75 7.31 20.53
CA ASP A 25 -3.69 8.17 21.71
C ASP A 25 -4.01 9.63 21.33
N GLU A 26 -3.52 10.14 20.20
CA GLU A 26 -3.87 11.48 19.71
C GLU A 26 -5.35 11.57 19.29
N VAL A 27 -5.91 10.57 18.60
CA VAL A 27 -7.35 10.53 18.27
C VAL A 27 -8.19 10.59 19.55
N LYS A 28 -7.85 9.78 20.56
CA LYS A 28 -8.55 9.79 21.87
C LYS A 28 -8.46 11.13 22.56
N LYS A 29 -7.30 11.78 22.51
CA LYS A 29 -7.06 13.10 23.11
C LYS A 29 -7.92 14.17 22.45
N ILE A 30 -8.01 14.19 21.12
CA ILE A 30 -8.85 15.14 20.37
C ILE A 30 -10.33 14.93 20.69
N ILE A 31 -10.82 13.68 20.73
CA ILE A 31 -12.24 13.44 21.06
C ILE A 31 -12.55 13.86 22.49
N ARG A 32 -11.65 13.55 23.45
CA ARG A 32 -11.78 13.96 24.86
C ARG A 32 -11.87 15.46 25.06
N SER A 33 -11.22 16.27 24.22
CA SER A 33 -11.31 17.73 24.32
C SER A 33 -12.67 18.28 23.89
N VAL A 34 -13.47 17.48 23.16
CA VAL A 34 -14.82 17.85 22.69
C VAL A 34 -15.90 17.25 23.58
N THR A 35 -15.77 15.98 23.96
CA THR A 35 -16.73 15.30 24.83
C THR A 35 -16.04 14.28 25.75
N PRO A 36 -16.45 14.20 27.04
CA PRO A 36 -15.99 13.14 27.93
C PRO A 36 -16.68 11.79 27.66
N ARG A 37 -17.79 11.77 26.90
CA ARG A 37 -18.58 10.57 26.61
C ARG A 37 -18.40 10.17 25.16
N PHE A 38 -17.64 9.12 24.92
CA PHE A 38 -17.45 8.53 23.59
C PHE A 38 -16.99 7.07 23.71
N LYS A 39 -17.16 6.31 22.63
CA LYS A 39 -16.64 4.95 22.46
C LYS A 39 -15.86 4.90 21.15
N ILE A 40 -14.70 4.27 21.16
CA ILE A 40 -13.93 3.98 19.93
C ILE A 40 -13.96 2.47 19.72
N ILE A 41 -14.33 2.07 18.50
CA ILE A 41 -14.24 0.69 18.03
C ILE A 41 -13.15 0.68 16.96
N ILE A 42 -12.18 -0.23 17.11
CA ILE A 42 -11.14 -0.45 16.10
C ILE A 42 -11.63 -1.59 15.23
N ASP A 43 -12.01 -1.27 14.00
CA ASP A 43 -12.50 -2.25 13.03
C ASP A 43 -11.34 -3.06 12.43
N ASP A 44 -10.29 -2.37 11.97
CA ASP A 44 -9.06 -3.01 11.48
C ASP A 44 -7.80 -2.27 11.93
N LEU A 45 -6.69 -3.01 12.02
CA LEU A 45 -5.36 -2.49 12.30
C LEU A 45 -4.31 -3.22 11.46
N GLN A 46 -3.81 -2.52 10.45
CA GLN A 46 -2.78 -3.01 9.56
C GLN A 46 -1.45 -2.26 9.81
N GLN A 47 -0.37 -3.01 10.01
CA GLN A 47 0.95 -2.41 10.21
C GLN A 47 1.55 -1.96 8.87
N PRO A 48 2.15 -0.77 8.79
CA PRO A 48 2.80 -0.29 7.59
C PRO A 48 3.98 -1.19 7.20
N TYR A 49 4.22 -1.25 5.90
CA TYR A 49 5.26 -2.07 5.30
C TYR A 49 6.23 -1.21 4.49
N GLU A 50 7.51 -1.53 4.61
CA GLU A 50 8.58 -0.94 3.82
C GLU A 50 9.61 -2.01 3.51
N ILE A 51 10.17 -1.97 2.30
CA ILE A 51 11.30 -2.78 1.88
C ILE A 51 12.40 -1.87 1.34
N ASN A 52 13.65 -2.19 1.66
CA ASN A 52 14.79 -1.43 1.18
C ASN A 52 14.87 -1.51 -0.36
N ALA A 53 15.00 -0.36 -1.04
CA ALA A 53 15.15 -0.30 -2.49
C ALA A 53 16.37 -1.06 -3.03
N ARG A 54 17.40 -1.29 -2.20
CA ARG A 54 18.59 -2.08 -2.53
C ARG A 54 18.41 -3.59 -2.32
N HIS A 55 17.28 -4.02 -1.77
CA HIS A 55 16.99 -5.45 -1.59
C HIS A 55 17.07 -6.18 -2.93
N PRO A 56 17.69 -7.38 -3.03
CA PRO A 56 17.89 -8.09 -4.30
C PRO A 56 16.60 -8.25 -5.10
N PHE A 57 15.50 -8.58 -4.42
CA PHE A 57 14.15 -8.71 -5.00
C PHE A 57 13.71 -7.45 -5.75
N VAL A 58 13.91 -6.26 -5.17
CA VAL A 58 13.55 -4.95 -5.76
C VAL A 58 14.57 -4.53 -6.82
N LYS A 59 15.86 -4.69 -6.52
CA LYS A 59 16.97 -4.31 -7.40
C LYS A 59 16.88 -5.04 -8.74
N GLN A 60 16.59 -6.35 -8.72
CA GLN A 60 16.45 -7.15 -9.93
C GLN A 60 15.30 -6.62 -10.80
N TYR A 61 14.14 -6.32 -10.22
CA TYR A 61 12.99 -5.78 -10.97
C TYR A 61 13.34 -4.48 -11.69
N LEU A 62 14.03 -3.56 -11.00
CA LEU A 62 14.46 -2.29 -11.59
C LEU A 62 15.49 -2.47 -12.71
N GLN A 63 16.39 -3.45 -12.57
CA GLN A 63 17.36 -3.80 -13.60
C GLN A 63 16.69 -4.39 -14.84
N THR A 64 15.74 -5.31 -14.66
CA THR A 64 14.95 -5.89 -15.74
C THR A 64 14.17 -4.80 -16.49
N ALA A 65 13.46 -3.92 -15.76
CA ALA A 65 12.73 -2.80 -16.35
C ALA A 65 13.64 -1.88 -17.18
N LYS A 66 14.82 -1.55 -16.65
CA LYS A 66 15.83 -0.75 -17.36
C LYS A 66 16.28 -1.42 -18.65
N ARG A 67 16.57 -2.73 -18.62
CA ARG A 67 17.00 -3.50 -19.79
C ARG A 67 15.93 -3.56 -20.88
N MET A 68 14.67 -3.67 -20.47
CA MET A 68 13.51 -3.65 -21.36
C MET A 68 13.08 -2.24 -21.80
N LYS A 69 13.85 -1.21 -21.43
CA LYS A 69 13.56 0.21 -21.71
C LYS A 69 12.16 0.65 -21.22
N GLN A 70 11.68 0.03 -20.13
CA GLN A 70 10.43 0.41 -19.49
C GLN A 70 10.66 1.46 -18.41
N LYS A 71 9.80 2.48 -18.38
CA LYS A 71 9.86 3.54 -17.37
C LYS A 71 9.31 3.00 -16.04
N THR A 72 10.16 2.87 -15.04
CA THR A 72 9.79 2.47 -13.68
C THR A 72 10.23 3.51 -12.65
N ARG A 73 9.44 3.69 -11.60
CA ARG A 73 9.77 4.55 -10.46
C ARG A 73 9.40 3.82 -9.17
N ILE A 74 10.23 3.95 -8.16
CA ILE A 74 9.87 3.54 -6.79
C ILE A 74 8.98 4.62 -6.21
N LYS A 75 7.86 4.22 -5.63
CA LYS A 75 6.94 5.11 -4.92
C LYS A 75 6.45 4.42 -3.65
N ALA A 76 6.12 5.21 -2.64
CA ALA A 76 5.28 4.74 -1.55
C ALA A 76 3.85 4.52 -2.06
N SER A 77 3.18 3.50 -1.55
CA SER A 77 1.75 3.29 -1.73
C SER A 77 1.01 3.92 -0.56
N GLU A 78 0.06 4.80 -0.86
CA GLU A 78 -0.89 5.27 0.15
C GLU A 78 -1.96 4.20 0.43
N GLY A 79 -2.14 3.25 -0.48
CA GLY A 79 -2.99 2.07 -0.39
C GLY A 79 -2.52 1.05 0.64
N ALA A 80 -3.44 0.55 1.48
CA ALA A 80 -3.24 -0.67 2.25
C ALA A 80 -3.52 -1.89 1.35
N THR A 81 -2.62 -2.88 1.34
CA THR A 81 -2.74 -4.09 0.52
C THR A 81 -2.32 -5.33 1.30
N VAL A 82 -2.54 -6.52 0.75
CA VAL A 82 -2.11 -7.79 1.36
C VAL A 82 -0.60 -7.90 1.64
N ILE A 83 0.21 -6.97 1.10
CA ILE A 83 1.67 -6.96 1.27
C ILE A 83 2.11 -6.98 2.74
N THR A 84 1.30 -6.40 3.64
CA THR A 84 1.64 -6.33 5.06
C THR A 84 1.56 -7.69 5.76
N PHE A 85 0.82 -8.66 5.21
CA PHE A 85 0.77 -10.02 5.73
C PHE A 85 2.10 -10.75 5.52
N PHE A 86 2.77 -10.52 4.38
CA PHE A 86 4.10 -11.06 4.11
C PHE A 86 5.12 -10.61 5.16
N LYS A 87 5.02 -9.36 5.64
CA LYS A 87 5.84 -8.84 6.75
C LYS A 87 5.75 -9.72 8.00
N ARG A 88 4.54 -10.17 8.36
CA ARG A 88 4.31 -11.01 9.55
C ARG A 88 4.99 -12.37 9.42
N HIS A 89 5.25 -12.81 8.21
CA HIS A 89 5.91 -14.08 7.89
C HIS A 89 7.39 -13.91 7.48
N ASN A 90 7.97 -12.71 7.63
CA ASN A 90 9.33 -12.40 7.18
C ASN A 90 9.58 -12.68 5.68
N ILE A 91 8.54 -12.58 4.86
CA ILE A 91 8.65 -12.75 3.40
C ILE A 91 8.83 -11.36 2.77
N PRO A 92 9.95 -11.12 2.05
CA PRO A 92 10.15 -9.85 1.36
C PRO A 92 9.16 -9.73 0.19
N ALA A 93 8.47 -8.60 0.13
CA ALA A 93 7.52 -8.31 -0.92
C ALA A 93 7.68 -6.85 -1.42
N PHE A 94 7.28 -6.57 -2.66
CA PHE A 94 6.99 -5.21 -3.13
C PHE A 94 5.75 -5.28 -4.01
N ALA A 95 5.02 -4.17 -4.11
CA ALA A 95 3.87 -4.07 -5.01
C ALA A 95 4.33 -3.46 -6.34
N THR A 96 3.81 -4.01 -7.43
CA THR A 96 3.87 -3.39 -8.75
C THR A 96 2.52 -3.55 -9.43
N GLY A 97 2.22 -2.68 -10.39
CA GLY A 97 0.95 -2.66 -11.07
C GLY A 97 1.06 -1.98 -12.42
N TYR A 98 0.23 -2.45 -13.35
CA TYR A 98 0.25 -2.04 -14.75
C TYR A 98 -1.06 -1.36 -15.15
N GLY A 99 -1.69 -0.67 -14.19
CA GLY A 99 -2.98 0.00 -14.34
C GLY A 99 -2.89 1.38 -14.98
N SER A 100 -4.04 2.06 -15.01
CA SER A 100 -4.15 3.49 -15.30
C SER A 100 -4.13 4.29 -14.00
N SER A 101 -3.64 5.53 -14.04
CA SER A 101 -3.56 6.39 -12.84
C SER A 101 -4.90 7.08 -12.59
N GLY A 102 -5.34 7.13 -11.32
CA GLY A 102 -6.49 7.92 -10.90
C GLY A 102 -7.87 7.30 -11.18
N THR A 103 -7.91 6.05 -11.63
CA THR A 103 -9.16 5.35 -11.99
C THR A 103 -9.52 4.23 -11.01
N ALA A 104 -8.72 4.02 -9.97
CA ALA A 104 -9.01 2.99 -8.97
C ALA A 104 -10.25 3.40 -8.16
N HIS A 105 -11.17 2.45 -7.93
CA HIS A 105 -12.41 2.67 -7.19
C HIS A 105 -13.40 3.66 -7.85
N THR A 106 -13.34 3.81 -9.17
CA THR A 106 -14.32 4.59 -9.94
C THR A 106 -15.20 3.66 -10.78
N THR A 107 -16.38 4.14 -11.21
CA THR A 107 -17.32 3.34 -12.04
C THR A 107 -16.80 3.06 -13.44
N ASP A 108 -15.77 3.78 -13.84
CA ASP A 108 -15.09 3.72 -15.14
C ASP A 108 -13.63 3.27 -14.99
N GLU A 109 -13.34 2.41 -14.01
CA GLU A 109 -12.00 1.85 -13.84
C GLU A 109 -11.55 1.11 -15.10
N TYR A 110 -10.40 1.51 -15.66
CA TYR A 110 -9.85 0.93 -16.89
C TYR A 110 -8.34 0.76 -16.85
N VAL A 111 -7.82 -0.01 -17.81
CA VAL A 111 -6.39 -0.13 -18.07
C VAL A 111 -6.12 0.04 -19.57
N SER A 112 -5.02 0.71 -19.92
CA SER A 112 -4.55 0.69 -21.30
C SER A 112 -4.03 -0.70 -21.65
N ILE A 113 -4.47 -1.26 -22.79
CA ILE A 113 -3.97 -2.54 -23.32
C ILE A 113 -2.43 -2.55 -23.38
N ASN A 114 -1.82 -1.42 -23.76
CA ASN A 114 -0.37 -1.29 -23.83
C ASN A 114 0.31 -1.41 -22.46
N ASN A 115 -0.33 -0.88 -21.39
CA ASN A 115 0.20 -1.01 -20.04
C ASN A 115 0.14 -2.47 -19.58
N LEU A 116 -1.00 -3.14 -19.82
CA LEU A 116 -1.18 -4.54 -19.47
C LEU A 116 -0.18 -5.44 -20.21
N TYR A 117 -0.04 -5.27 -21.52
CA TYR A 117 0.89 -6.04 -22.35
C TYR A 117 2.35 -5.85 -21.90
N LYS A 118 2.83 -4.60 -21.85
CA LYS A 118 4.22 -4.30 -21.45
C LYS A 118 4.51 -4.72 -20.01
N GLY A 119 3.55 -4.50 -19.12
CA GLY A 119 3.65 -4.88 -17.73
C GLY A 119 3.80 -6.38 -17.55
N SER A 120 2.97 -7.15 -18.25
CA SER A 120 3.03 -8.63 -18.22
C SER A 120 4.36 -9.15 -18.73
N GLN A 121 4.89 -8.57 -19.82
CA GLN A 121 6.23 -8.91 -20.33
C GLN A 121 7.34 -8.59 -19.32
N LEU A 122 7.24 -7.46 -18.60
CA LEU A 122 8.21 -7.11 -17.57
C LEU A 122 8.14 -8.08 -16.40
N LEU A 123 6.94 -8.42 -15.93
CA LEU A 123 6.76 -9.39 -14.85
C LEU A 123 7.35 -10.75 -15.22
N GLU A 124 7.03 -11.24 -16.42
CA GLU A 124 7.54 -12.50 -16.95
C GLU A 124 9.08 -12.51 -17.00
N GLN A 125 9.68 -11.47 -17.61
CA GLN A 125 11.13 -11.39 -17.72
C GLN A 125 11.80 -11.28 -16.35
N TYR A 126 11.18 -10.55 -15.42
CA TYR A 126 11.68 -10.42 -14.06
C TYR A 126 11.70 -11.77 -13.34
N LEU A 127 10.63 -12.56 -13.45
CA LEU A 127 10.56 -13.89 -12.84
C LEU A 127 11.61 -14.84 -13.43
N LYS A 128 11.81 -14.80 -14.75
CA LYS A 128 12.86 -15.57 -15.44
C LYS A 128 14.26 -15.19 -14.94
N ASP A 129 14.54 -13.89 -14.86
CA ASP A 129 15.83 -13.40 -14.36
C ASP A 129 16.06 -13.77 -12.89
N TYR A 130 15.02 -13.67 -12.06
CA TYR A 130 15.13 -13.85 -10.60
C TYR A 130 15.29 -15.33 -10.21
N ASP A 131 14.62 -16.24 -10.92
CA ASP A 131 14.75 -17.69 -10.70
C ASP A 131 16.09 -18.25 -11.23
N GLY A 132 16.84 -17.45 -12.01
CA GLY A 132 18.16 -17.84 -12.52
C GLY A 132 18.12 -18.93 -13.59
N ARG A 133 16.98 -19.13 -14.25
CA ARG A 133 16.82 -20.16 -15.30
C ARG A 133 17.26 -19.73 -16.71
N TYR A 134 17.77 -18.50 -16.88
CA TYR A 134 18.28 -17.98 -18.15
C TYR A 134 19.36 -16.91 -17.94
#